data_AF-A0A933E372-F1
#
_entry.id   AF-A0A933E372-F1
#
_cell.length_a   1.000
_cell.length_b   1.000
_cell.length_c   1.000
_cell.angle_alpha   90.00
_cell.angle_beta   90.00
_cell.angle_gamma   90.00
#
_symmetry.space_group_name_H-M   'P 1'
#
loop_
_entity.id
_entity.type
_entity.pdbx_description
1 polymer ?
#
loop_
_entity_poly.entity_id
_entity_poly.type
_entity_poly.pdbx_seq_one_letter_code
_entity_poly.pdbx_strand_id
1 'polypeptide(L)'
;MKFISATVFLGMCFLFISCGGARVDEGENFGNILESDSGLTLTESEHAVGWGKAECTICHNLENIHLVDRSGGLVDVNAIRERTLTEGEASCVDCHGTNGIP
;
A
#
# COMPACT_ATOMS: atom_id res chain seq x y z
N MET A 1 -16.40 -19.26 -52.31
CA MET A 1 -16.88 -19.50 -50.93
C MET A 1 -15.95 -18.78 -49.96
N LYS A 2 -16.34 -17.63 -49.40
CA LYS A 2 -15.58 -16.88 -48.39
C LYS A 2 -16.34 -16.97 -47.05
N PHE A 3 -16.27 -18.11 -46.39
CA PHE A 3 -16.93 -18.37 -45.10
C PHE A 3 -16.06 -17.94 -43.90
N ILE A 4 -15.40 -16.78 -43.98
CA ILE A 4 -14.41 -16.38 -42.95
C ILE A 4 -14.88 -15.12 -42.18
N SER A 5 -15.82 -14.33 -42.70
CA SER A 5 -16.18 -13.05 -42.08
C SER A 5 -17.04 -13.15 -40.82
N ALA A 6 -17.89 -14.17 -40.65
CA ALA A 6 -18.81 -14.24 -39.50
C ALA A 6 -18.11 -14.73 -38.21
N THR A 7 -17.15 -15.65 -38.33
CA THR A 7 -16.48 -16.28 -37.18
C THR A 7 -15.48 -15.33 -36.51
N VAL A 8 -14.81 -14.49 -37.29
CA VAL A 8 -13.83 -13.51 -36.78
C VAL A 8 -14.51 -12.37 -36.01
N PHE A 9 -15.74 -12.00 -36.40
CA PHE A 9 -16.49 -10.94 -35.73
C PHE A 9 -17.02 -11.37 -34.35
N LEU A 10 -17.41 -12.64 -34.21
CA LEU A 10 -17.91 -13.19 -32.94
C LEU A 10 -16.80 -13.37 -31.89
N GLY A 11 -15.57 -13.66 -32.32
CA GLY A 11 -14.41 -13.78 -31.42
C GLY A 11 -13.96 -12.45 -30.81
N MET A 12 -14.15 -11.33 -31.51
CA MET A 12 -13.72 -10.00 -31.05
C MET A 12 -14.61 -9.43 -29.94
N CYS A 13 -15.89 -9.84 -29.87
CA CYS A 13 -16.81 -9.41 -28.82
C CYS A 13 -16.54 -10.05 -27.45
N PHE A 14 -15.85 -11.19 -27.38
CA PHE A 14 -15.48 -11.85 -26.12
C PHE A 14 -14.29 -11.19 -25.40
N LEU A 15 -13.54 -10.30 -26.08
CA LEU A 15 -12.39 -9.61 -25.50
C LEU A 15 -12.76 -8.43 -24.59
N PHE A 16 -14.05 -8.06 -24.53
CA PHE A 16 -14.54 -6.93 -23.70
C PHE A 16 -15.25 -7.37 -22.40
N ILE A 17 -15.31 -8.67 -22.09
CA ILE A 17 -15.91 -9.18 -20.84
C ILE A 17 -14.89 -9.27 -19.71
N SER A 18 -13.65 -8.81 -19.90
CA SER A 18 -12.73 -8.55 -18.78
C SER A 18 -13.12 -7.25 -18.08
N CYS A 19 -14.33 -7.22 -17.54
CA CYS A 19 -14.73 -6.26 -16.52
C CYS A 19 -13.86 -6.59 -15.30
N GLY A 20 -12.79 -5.82 -15.11
CA GLY A 20 -11.95 -5.88 -13.93
C GLY A 20 -12.84 -5.79 -12.71
N GLY A 21 -13.07 -6.92 -12.05
CA GLY A 21 -13.84 -6.96 -10.81
C GLY A 21 -13.21 -5.95 -9.85
N ALA A 22 -14.06 -5.16 -9.18
CA ALA A 22 -13.65 -4.20 -8.17
C ALA A 22 -12.97 -4.95 -7.02
N ARG A 23 -11.67 -5.20 -7.15
CA ARG A 23 -10.83 -5.50 -6.01
C ARG A 23 -10.67 -4.18 -5.30
N VAL A 24 -11.13 -4.11 -4.06
CA VAL A 24 -10.80 -2.99 -3.19
C VAL A 24 -9.29 -3.05 -3.03
N ASP A 25 -8.60 -2.00 -3.46
CA ASP A 25 -7.16 -1.90 -3.22
C ASP A 25 -6.95 -1.68 -1.72
N GLU A 26 -6.44 -2.69 -1.04
CA GLU A 26 -6.14 -2.63 0.40
C GLU A 26 -4.74 -2.07 0.67
N GLY A 27 -3.97 -1.77 -0.39
CA GLY A 27 -2.62 -1.25 -0.27
C GLY A 27 -1.61 -2.26 0.24
N GLU A 28 -0.50 -1.72 0.75
CA GLU A 28 0.51 -2.48 1.45
C GLU A 28 -0.03 -2.99 2.80
N ASN A 29 0.31 -4.24 3.13
CA ASN A 29 -0.17 -4.92 4.32
C ASN A 29 0.99 -5.50 5.13
N PHE A 30 1.21 -4.91 6.30
CA PHE A 30 2.21 -5.34 7.29
C PHE A 30 1.55 -5.84 8.59
N GLY A 31 0.24 -6.13 8.56
CA GLY A 31 -0.54 -6.51 9.73
C GLY A 31 -0.87 -5.32 10.65
N ASN A 32 -1.18 -5.64 11.90
CA ASN A 32 -1.40 -4.65 12.95
C ASN A 32 -0.07 -4.34 13.66
N ILE A 33 0.56 -3.22 13.30
CA ILE A 33 1.87 -2.85 13.88
C ILE A 33 1.79 -2.60 15.40
N LEU A 34 0.61 -2.31 15.95
CA LEU A 34 0.43 -2.16 17.39
C LEU A 34 0.55 -3.48 18.16
N GLU A 35 0.52 -4.63 17.48
CA GLU A 35 0.77 -5.95 18.07
C GLU A 35 2.26 -6.30 18.11
N SER A 36 3.12 -5.47 17.50
CA SER A 36 4.56 -5.63 17.59
C SER A 36 5.08 -5.17 18.96
N ASP A 37 6.24 -5.69 19.38
CA ASP A 37 6.83 -5.38 20.69
C ASP A 37 7.12 -3.89 20.87
N SER A 38 7.37 -3.16 19.77
CA SER A 38 7.72 -1.74 19.77
C SER A 38 6.57 -0.81 19.35
N GLY A 39 5.40 -1.39 19.01
CA GLY A 39 4.21 -0.67 18.63
C GLY A 39 4.40 0.15 17.35
N LEU A 40 4.33 1.48 17.47
CA LEU A 40 4.48 2.37 16.30
C LEU A 40 5.93 2.63 15.92
N THR A 41 6.85 2.60 16.88
CA THR A 41 8.27 2.87 16.63
C THR A 41 8.93 1.62 16.07
N LEU A 42 9.60 1.76 14.94
CA LEU A 42 10.22 0.63 14.26
C LEU A 42 11.51 0.20 14.96
N THR A 43 11.77 -1.09 14.99
CA THR A 43 13.06 -1.67 15.36
C THR A 43 13.79 -2.27 14.16
N GLU A 44 15.09 -2.51 14.33
CA GLU A 44 15.90 -3.20 13.33
C GLU A 44 15.34 -4.59 12.97
N SER A 45 14.81 -5.33 13.95
CA SER A 45 14.21 -6.64 13.71
C SER A 45 12.92 -6.59 12.89
N GLU A 46 12.09 -5.57 13.10
CA GLU A 46 10.82 -5.38 12.36
C GLU A 46 11.07 -4.83 10.96
N HIS A 47 12.15 -4.07 10.78
CA HIS A 47 12.46 -3.36 9.55
C HIS A 47 13.82 -3.74 8.95
N ALA A 48 14.23 -5.02 9.03
CA ALA A 48 15.59 -5.48 8.73
C ALA A 48 16.17 -5.06 7.36
N VAL A 49 15.33 -4.94 6.33
CA VAL A 49 15.75 -4.51 4.98
C VAL A 49 15.87 -2.99 4.88
N GLY A 50 14.95 -2.27 5.51
CA GLY A 50 14.84 -0.81 5.44
C GLY A 50 15.54 -0.08 6.58
N TRP A 51 16.08 -0.78 7.57
CA TRP A 51 16.73 -0.17 8.74
C TRP A 51 17.93 0.69 8.34
N GLY A 52 18.05 1.86 8.97
CA GLY A 52 19.09 2.85 8.70
C GLY A 52 18.94 3.58 7.36
N LYS A 53 17.80 3.47 6.68
CA LYS A 53 17.50 4.21 5.44
C LYS A 53 16.73 5.48 5.76
N ALA A 54 17.18 6.59 5.17
CA ALA A 54 16.52 7.89 5.30
C ALA A 54 15.28 7.98 4.43
N GLU A 55 15.33 7.37 3.24
CA GLU A 55 14.28 7.40 2.23
C GLU A 55 13.30 6.23 2.41
N CYS A 56 12.24 6.41 3.19
CA CYS A 56 11.15 5.45 3.42
C CYS A 56 10.48 5.04 2.09
N THR A 57 10.35 6.00 1.16
CA THR A 57 9.65 5.79 -0.11
C THR A 57 10.38 4.90 -1.11
N ILE A 58 11.61 4.46 -0.79
CA ILE A 58 12.33 3.46 -1.59
C ILE A 58 11.66 2.08 -1.52
N CYS A 59 10.99 1.78 -0.41
CA CYS A 59 10.28 0.52 -0.17
C CYS A 59 8.77 0.70 -0.05
N HIS A 60 8.30 1.86 0.42
CA HIS A 60 6.89 2.12 0.68
C HIS A 60 6.31 3.15 -0.28
N ASN A 61 5.21 2.81 -0.94
CA ASN A 61 4.48 3.77 -1.74
C ASN A 61 3.49 4.55 -0.84
N LEU A 62 3.65 5.87 -0.75
CA LEU A 62 2.77 6.75 0.02
C LEU A 62 1.29 6.58 -0.33
N GLU A 63 0.98 6.28 -1.59
CA GLU A 63 -0.40 6.06 -2.03
C GLU A 63 -0.95 4.70 -1.57
N ASN A 64 -0.10 3.74 -1.21
CA ASN A 64 -0.49 2.39 -0.86
C ASN A 64 -0.35 2.06 0.64
N ILE A 65 0.38 2.86 1.41
CA ILE A 65 0.41 2.75 2.87
C ILE A 65 -0.76 3.50 3.51
N HIS A 66 -1.09 3.15 4.76
CA HIS A 66 -2.18 3.78 5.52
C HIS A 66 -3.54 3.80 4.79
N LEU A 67 -3.86 2.77 4.00
CA LEU A 67 -5.14 2.67 3.28
C LEU A 67 -6.25 2.01 4.10
N VAL A 68 -5.88 1.05 4.95
CA VAL A 68 -6.82 0.25 5.73
C VAL A 68 -6.43 0.33 7.19
N ASP A 69 -7.41 0.59 8.05
CA ASP A 69 -7.22 0.49 9.49
C ASP A 69 -7.10 -0.98 9.90
N ARG A 70 -5.87 -1.35 10.27
CA ARG A 70 -5.52 -2.67 10.78
C ARG A 70 -5.33 -2.69 12.30
N SER A 71 -5.46 -1.53 12.94
CA SER A 71 -5.31 -1.37 14.38
C SER A 71 -6.56 -1.74 15.19
N GLY A 72 -7.69 -1.95 14.50
CA GLY A 72 -8.98 -2.20 15.14
C GLY A 72 -9.63 -0.93 15.70
N GLY A 73 -9.43 0.23 15.06
CA GLY A 73 -10.02 1.51 15.46
C GLY A 73 -9.21 2.30 16.48
N LEU A 74 -7.95 1.91 16.73
CA LEU A 74 -7.09 2.57 17.71
C LEU A 74 -6.38 3.81 17.16
N VAL A 75 -6.28 3.93 15.83
CA VAL A 75 -5.71 5.09 15.15
C VAL A 75 -6.61 5.58 14.03
N ASP A 76 -6.62 6.90 13.80
CA ASP A 76 -7.30 7.49 12.66
C ASP A 76 -6.43 7.38 11.40
N VAL A 77 -6.56 6.24 10.72
CA VAL A 77 -5.78 5.95 9.50
C VAL A 77 -6.06 6.95 8.38
N ASN A 78 -7.28 7.51 8.30
CA ASN A 78 -7.60 8.50 7.27
C ASN A 78 -6.85 9.82 7.51
N ALA A 79 -6.84 10.31 8.75
CA ALA A 79 -6.08 11.49 9.12
C ALA A 79 -4.57 11.28 8.94
N ILE A 80 -4.05 10.10 9.30
CA ILE A 80 -2.65 9.74 9.08
C ILE A 80 -2.33 9.73 7.59
N ARG A 81 -3.18 9.12 6.76
CA ARG A 81 -3.00 9.11 5.31
C ARG A 81 -2.96 10.53 4.75
N GLU A 82 -3.95 11.36 5.07
CA GLU A 82 -4.00 12.76 4.63
C GLU A 82 -2.73 13.52 5.01
N ARG A 83 -2.26 13.32 6.24
CA ARG A 83 -1.01 13.88 6.73
C ARG A 83 0.19 13.42 5.89
N THR A 84 0.35 12.11 5.68
CA THR A 84 1.48 11.58 4.90
C THR A 84 1.47 12.03 3.43
N LEU A 85 0.30 12.22 2.83
CA LEU A 85 0.18 12.74 1.47
C LEU A 85 0.50 14.25 1.38
N THR A 86 0.24 14.99 2.46
CA THR A 86 0.45 16.46 2.51
C THR A 86 1.88 16.82 2.91
N GLU A 87 2.36 16.22 3.99
CA GLU A 87 3.67 16.51 4.59
C GLU A 87 4.78 15.61 4.03
N GLY A 88 4.39 14.55 3.31
CA GLY A 88 5.32 13.59 2.76
C GLY A 88 6.07 12.82 3.85
N GLU A 89 7.24 12.34 3.45
CA GLU A 89 8.07 11.45 4.26
C GLU A 89 8.56 12.06 5.58
N ALA A 90 8.62 13.39 5.66
CA ALA A 90 9.02 14.08 6.88
C ALA A 90 8.08 13.80 8.07
N SER A 91 6.82 13.45 7.80
CA SER A 91 5.84 13.11 8.85
C SER A 91 6.03 11.73 9.47
N CYS A 92 6.80 10.83 8.83
CA CYS A 92 6.93 9.44 9.26
C CYS A 92 7.57 9.30 10.64
N VAL A 93 8.57 10.14 10.94
CA VAL A 93 9.40 10.03 12.15
C VAL A 93 8.61 10.31 13.43
N ASP A 94 7.48 11.01 13.33
CA ASP A 94 6.63 11.35 14.47
C ASP A 94 6.01 10.12 15.13
N CYS A 95 5.81 9.05 14.37
CA CYS A 95 5.24 7.78 14.85
C CYS A 95 6.28 6.65 14.79
N HIS A 96 7.02 6.56 13.69
CA HIS A 96 7.91 5.44 13.39
C HIS A 96 9.33 5.61 13.92
N GLY A 97 9.68 6.80 14.44
CA GLY A 97 11.02 7.13 14.90
C GLY A 97 12.00 7.36 13.76
N THR A 98 13.30 7.39 14.07
CA THR A 98 14.35 7.76 13.09
C THR A 98 14.74 6.62 12.16
N ASN A 99 14.09 5.45 12.24
CA ASN A 99 14.47 4.24 11.50
C ASN A 99 15.96 3.86 11.70
N GLY A 100 16.49 4.07 12.90
CA GLY A 100 17.89 3.76 13.24
C GLY A 100 18.91 4.79 12.76
N ILE A 101 18.48 5.94 12.23
CA ILE A 101 19.37 7.03 11.82
C ILE A 101 19.77 7.85 13.05
N PRO A 102 21.08 8.11 13.27
CA PRO A 102 21.59 8.92 14.38
C PRO A 102 21.24 10.41 14.30
#